data_AF-A0A7G1GYQ7-F1
#
_entry.id   AF-A0A7G1GYQ7-F1
#
_cell.length_a   1.000
_cell.length_b   1.000
_cell.length_c   1.000
_cell.angle_alpha   90.00
_cell.angle_beta   90.00
_cell.angle_gamma   90.00
#
_symmetry.space_group_name_H-M   'P 1'
#
loop_
_entity.id
_entity.type
_entity.pdbx_description
1 polymer ?
#
loop_
_entity_poly.entity_id
_entity_poly.type
_entity_poly.pdbx_seq_one_letter_code
_entity_poly.pdbx_strand_id
1 'polypeptide(L)' 'MFFGNPRLFITQLIAVAITIVYSFIVTAVILKVLDKTVGLRVDDESEVVGLDISQHGESGYSL' A
#
# COMPACT_ATOMS: atom_id res chain seq x y z
N MET A 1 4.21 -7.35 -36.64
CA MET A 1 3.96 -7.24 -35.18
C MET A 1 4.05 -5.80 -34.64
N PHE A 2 3.89 -4.74 -35.45
CA PHE A 2 3.68 -3.38 -34.93
C PHE A 2 2.74 -2.65 -35.91
N PHE A 3 1.45 -2.59 -35.59
CA PHE A 3 0.44 -1.97 -36.45
C PHE A 3 0.50 -0.44 -36.35
N GLY A 4 0.54 0.23 -37.50
CA GLY A 4 0.81 1.67 -37.70
C GLY A 4 -0.25 2.66 -37.19
N ASN A 5 -0.58 2.62 -35.89
CA ASN A 5 -1.36 3.67 -35.24
C ASN A 5 -0.68 4.17 -33.94
N PRO A 6 0.16 5.23 -34.02
CA PRO A 6 0.88 5.77 -32.87
C PRO A 6 -0.04 6.34 -31.77
N ARG A 7 -1.32 6.57 -32.08
CA ARG A 7 -2.30 7.03 -31.08
C ARG A 7 -2.53 5.99 -29.98
N LEU A 8 -2.46 4.69 -30.29
CA LEU A 8 -2.65 3.64 -29.29
C LEU A 8 -1.59 3.71 -28.18
N PHE A 9 -0.32 3.94 -28.55
CA PHE A 9 0.76 4.06 -27.58
C PHE A 9 0.55 5.24 -26.62
N ILE A 10 0.14 6.39 -27.15
CA ILE A 10 -0.15 7.59 -26.36
C ILE A 10 -1.34 7.36 -25.43
N THR A 11 -2.42 6.73 -25.91
CA THR A 11 -3.60 6.41 -25.09
C THR A 11 -3.23 5.49 -23.92
N GLN A 12 -2.40 4.47 -24.15
CA GLN A 12 -1.96 3.57 -23.09
C GLN A 12 -1.09 4.28 -22.06
N LEU A 13 -0.19 5.17 -22.48
CA LEU A 13 0.63 5.96 -21.56
C LEU A 13 -0.24 6.85 -20.66
N ILE A 14 -1.25 7.51 -21.23
CA ILE A 14 -2.21 8.31 -20.46
C ILE A 14 -3.00 7.43 -19.48
N ALA A 15 -3.47 6.26 -19.92
CA ALA A 15 -4.20 5.33 -19.07
C ALA A 15 -3.37 4.86 -17.87
N VAL A 16 -2.09 4.52 -18.10
CA VAL A 16 -1.14 4.14 -17.04
C VAL A 16 -0.93 5.30 -16.07
N ALA A 17 -0.68 6.50 -16.58
CA ALA A 17 -0.47 7.69 -15.74
C ALA A 17 -1.69 7.98 -14.86
N ILE A 18 -2.90 7.91 -15.42
CA ILE A 18 -4.14 8.10 -14.66
C ILE A 18 -4.28 7.03 -13.58
N THR A 19 -4.00 5.76 -13.91
CA THR A 19 -4.14 4.65 -12.96
C THR A 19 -3.16 4.80 -11.79
N ILE A 20 -1.92 5.20 -12.05
CA ILE A 20 -0.91 5.45 -11.01
C ILE A 20 -1.35 6.60 -10.10
N VAL A 21 -1.77 7.72 -10.67
CA VAL A 21 -2.18 8.90 -9.90
C VAL A 21 -3.41 8.57 -9.06
N TYR A 22 -4.40 7.90 -9.64
CA TYR A 22 -5.62 7.52 -8.94
C TYR A 22 -5.33 6.54 -7.80
N SER A 23 -4.61 5.45 -8.06
CA SER A 23 -4.30 4.44 -7.04
C SER A 23 -3.51 5.04 -5.88
N PHE A 24 -2.53 5.90 -6.18
CA PHE A 24 -1.74 6.59 -5.17
C PHE A 24 -2.60 7.53 -4.31
N ILE A 25 -3.37 8.43 -4.94
CA ILE A 25 -4.19 9.42 -4.22
C ILE A 25 -5.24 8.72 -3.36
N VAL A 26 -5.99 7.78 -3.94
CA VAL A 26 -7.08 7.10 -3.23
C VAL A 26 -6.52 6.30 -2.05
N THR A 27 -5.44 5.55 -2.26
CA THR A 27 -4.81 4.80 -1.17
C THR A 27 -4.27 5.73 -0.09
N ALA A 28 -3.62 6.83 -0.46
CA ALA A 28 -3.12 7.81 0.50
C ALA A 28 -4.23 8.44 1.34
N VAL A 29 -5.39 8.76 0.73
CA VAL A 29 -6.56 9.27 1.46
C VAL A 29 -7.10 8.23 2.43
N ILE A 30 -7.27 6.97 1.98
CA ILE A 30 -7.76 5.88 2.83
C ILE A 30 -6.83 5.68 4.02
N LEU A 31 -5.52 5.57 3.78
CA LEU A 31 -4.52 5.40 4.83
C LEU A 31 -4.57 6.56 5.82
N LYS A 32 -4.63 7.82 5.35
CA LYS A 32 -4.68 8.99 6.22
C LYS A 32 -5.97 9.07 7.05
N VAL A 33 -7.08 8.56 6.53
CA VAL A 33 -8.34 8.46 7.27
C VAL A 33 -8.23 7.38 8.35
N LEU A 34 -7.76 6.18 7.99
CA LEU A 34 -7.58 5.07 8.93
C LEU A 34 -6.59 5.39 10.05
N ASP A 35 -5.51 6.09 9.72
CA ASP A 35 -4.49 6.53 10.68
C ASP A 35 -5.09 7.45 11.74
N LYS A 36 -6.04 8.30 11.35
CA LYS A 36 -6.73 9.20 12.27
C LYS A 36 -7.85 8.55 13.07
N THR A 37 -8.48 7.49 12.57
CA THR A 37 -9.63 6.87 13.23
C THR A 37 -9.25 5.71 14.14
N VAL A 38 -8.35 4.83 13.67
CA VAL A 38 -8.02 3.57 14.36
C VAL A 38 -6.52 3.45 14.68
N GLY A 39 -5.67 4.16 13.92
CA GLY A 39 -4.22 3.99 13.97
C GLY A 39 -3.79 2.78 13.13
N LEU A 40 -2.88 3.00 12.18
CA LEU A 40 -2.41 1.97 11.24
C LEU A 40 -1.15 1.23 11.71
N ARG A 41 -0.38 1.84 12.60
CA ARG A 41 0.90 1.33 13.11
C ARG A 41 0.77 1.01 14.60
N VAL A 42 1.40 -0.06 15.02
CA VAL A 42 1.52 -0.40 16.45
C VAL A 42 2.45 0.59 17.17
N ASP A 43 2.35 0.64 18.49
CA ASP A 43 3.26 1.44 19.32
C ASP A 43 4.72 0.96 19.14
N ASP A 44 5.70 1.86 19.26
CA ASP A 44 7.12 1.59 19.08
C ASP A 44 7.60 0.44 19.99
N GLU A 45 7.08 0.36 21.22
CA GLU A 45 7.42 -0.74 22.15
C GLU A 45 6.94 -2.10 21.62
N SER A 46 5.73 -2.15 21.05
CA SER A 46 5.16 -3.37 20.47
C SER A 46 5.86 -3.77 19.17
N GLU A 47 6.35 -2.80 18.39
CA GLU A 47 7.15 -3.05 17.20
C GLU A 47 8.51 -3.66 17.54
N VAL A 48 9.15 -3.21 18.64
CA VAL A 48 10.45 -3.73 19.11
C VAL A 48 10.32 -5.14 19.70
N VAL A 49 9.26 -5.39 20.49
CA VAL A 49 9.01 -6.71 21.09
C VAL A 49 8.58 -7.74 20.04
N GLY A 50 7.99 -7.29 18.93
CA GLY A 50 7.53 -8.11 17.83
C GLY A 50 6.01 -8.33 17.87
N LEU A 51 5.40 -8.39 16.68
CA LEU A 51 3.95 -8.52 16.50
C LEU A 51 3.41 -9.86 16.99
N ASP A 52 4.20 -10.93 16.91
CA ASP A 52 3.80 -12.25 17.39
C ASP A 52 3.57 -12.23 18.91
N ILE A 53 4.48 -11.60 19.66
CA ILE A 53 4.38 -11.49 21.12
C ILE A 53 3.34 -10.43 21.51
N SER A 54 3.37 -9.25 20.88
CA SER A 54 2.54 -8.11 21.28
C SER A 54 1.06 -8.22 20.87
N GLN A 55 0.76 -8.83 19.71
CA GLN A 55 -0.61 -8.92 19.19
C GLN A 55 -1.19 -10.34 19.26
N HIS A 56 -0.34 -11.38 19.23
CA HIS A 56 -0.80 -12.77 19.20
C HIS A 56 -0.43 -13.56 20.47
N GLY A 57 0.44 -13.01 21.34
CA GLY A 57 0.88 -13.68 22.57
C GLY A 57 1.72 -14.93 22.32
N GLU A 58 2.24 -15.11 21.11
CA GLU A 58 2.98 -16.29 20.67
C GLU A 58 4.43 -15.92 20.35
N SER A 59 5.38 -16.79 20.71
CA SER A 59 6.77 -16.67 20.23
C SER A 59 6.88 -17.49 18.94
N GLY A 60 7.10 -16.84 17.80
CA GLY A 60 7.19 -17.49 16.49
C GLY A 60 8.27 -18.58 16.39
N TYR A 61 9.25 -18.59 17.31
CA TYR A 61 10.15 -19.71 17.57
C TYR A 61 10.40 -19.87 19.07
N SER A 62 10.23 -21.09 19.60
CA SER A 62 10.90 -21.54 20.82
C SER A 62 11.99 -22.52 20.40
N LEU A 63 13.26 -22.11 20.43
CA LEU A 63 14.40 -23.02 20.38
C LEU A 63 14.79 -23.42 21.80
#